data_AF-A0A3A0DQQ0-F1
#
_entry.id   AF-A0A3A0DQQ0-F1
#
_cell.length_a   1.000
_cell.length_b   1.000
_cell.length_c   1.000
_cell.angle_alpha   90.00
_cell.angle_beta   90.00
_cell.angle_gamma   90.00
#
_symmetry.space_group_name_H-M   'P 1'
#
loop_
_entity.id
_entity.type
_entity.pdbx_description
1 polymer ?
#
loop_
_entity_poly.entity_id
_entity_poly.type
_entity_poly.pdbx_seq_one_letter_code
_entity_poly.pdbx_strand_id
1 'polypeptide(L)'
;MDGRHLVRQPARARGNARRPGQADLLRPRGVLPRMVPGDAVLVWHVWNAAVDDAVDWQPRQSGLGRDFIPYPVDQLPLAPAGDPSGHRRSMRVIGVRSVLFGGGRVSVLSDRNSELAFRRVRRLIGPNGLARVADMSDAKPKVVLFGELLMRLETPQQLRLLQAERFDIGYTGGEANAGVLLARFGVEAYAVSAVPDNDIGLACTNHLRRYGVDVRYVQKRGSRLGLYFLEPGAGYRATRVIYDRAGSSFADLKPGDVPWRRVLAGKDWLHFTGTAPALSPDLAALTLEGCRVARELGVTVSCDVNYRSALWSVPAARQVMTEIAPHVDVLVANEEHARQILGAPQASPELPDVFDPRRYGPVTQYLRRQFDLRAAAITIRTGDTSDETTIAAVLDDGQELVGSRAYAIRPLDRVGGGDAFSGALIYGLLQKETAQQVIDRAAAASCLKHAVRGDFCHASLEEVESLARDGPDGRVRR
;
A
#
# COMPACT_ATOMS: atom_id res chain seq x y z
N MET A 1 -56.46 -3.49 51.81
CA MET A 1 -55.52 -2.38 52.00
C MET A 1 -54.98 -2.03 50.62
N ASP A 2 -55.85 -1.46 49.75
CA ASP A 2 -56.15 -0.02 49.60
C ASP A 2 -55.05 0.69 48.80
N GLY A 3 -55.30 1.42 47.71
CA GLY A 3 -56.53 1.81 46.98
C GLY A 3 -56.15 2.16 45.52
N ARG A 4 -57.00 1.85 44.53
CA ARG A 4 -57.97 2.75 43.83
C ARG A 4 -57.34 4.08 43.39
N HIS A 5 -57.30 4.43 42.10
CA HIS A 5 -58.40 4.93 41.24
C HIS A 5 -57.82 5.18 39.82
N LEU A 6 -58.50 5.29 38.67
CA LEU A 6 -59.92 5.42 38.31
C LEU A 6 -60.10 5.06 36.82
N VAL A 7 -61.30 4.55 36.52
CA VAL A 7 -61.89 4.15 35.24
C VAL A 7 -62.35 5.36 34.41
N ARG A 8 -62.33 5.28 33.07
CA ARG A 8 -63.51 5.59 32.22
C ARG A 8 -63.41 4.96 30.83
N GLN A 9 -64.54 4.42 30.41
CA GLN A 9 -64.80 3.53 29.28
C GLN A 9 -65.86 4.23 28.36
N PRO A 10 -66.55 3.57 27.41
CA PRO A 10 -66.38 3.66 25.95
C PRO A 10 -67.60 4.29 25.22
N ALA A 11 -67.59 4.32 23.88
CA ALA A 11 -68.84 4.47 23.11
C ALA A 11 -68.82 3.68 21.79
N ARG A 12 -69.81 2.77 21.66
CA ARG A 12 -70.25 2.03 20.47
C ARG A 12 -71.34 2.83 19.73
N ALA A 13 -71.47 2.67 18.41
CA ALA A 13 -72.76 2.48 17.69
C ALA A 13 -72.48 2.22 16.19
N ARG A 14 -72.93 1.08 15.62
CA ARG A 14 -74.11 0.88 14.72
C ARG A 14 -73.99 1.65 13.37
N GLY A 15 -74.25 1.11 12.18
CA GLY A 15 -74.73 -0.18 11.69
C GLY A 15 -75.07 -0.08 10.18
N ASN A 16 -75.21 -1.25 9.54
CA ASN A 16 -76.03 -1.59 8.35
C ASN A 16 -75.78 -1.00 6.93
N ALA A 17 -75.22 -1.88 6.08
CA ALA A 17 -75.88 -2.58 4.97
C ALA A 17 -76.09 -1.95 3.54
N ARG A 18 -75.56 -2.72 2.55
CA ARG A 18 -75.99 -3.03 1.15
C ARG A 18 -75.38 -2.28 -0.09
N ARG A 19 -74.54 -3.06 -0.83
CA ARG A 19 -74.39 -3.39 -2.29
C ARG A 19 -74.59 -2.30 -3.40
N PRO A 20 -74.14 -2.54 -4.66
CA PRO A 20 -72.79 -2.80 -5.16
C PRO A 20 -72.42 -1.92 -6.39
N GLY A 21 -71.14 -1.57 -6.58
CA GLY A 21 -70.69 -0.96 -7.84
C GLY A 21 -69.37 -0.20 -7.71
N GLN A 22 -68.53 -0.33 -8.73
CA GLN A 22 -67.19 0.25 -8.90
C GLN A 22 -66.05 -0.39 -8.06
N ALA A 23 -65.19 -1.10 -8.78
CA ALA A 23 -63.90 -1.58 -8.29
C ALA A 23 -62.90 -0.43 -8.30
N ASP A 24 -62.57 0.11 -7.12
CA ASP A 24 -61.44 1.01 -6.92
C ASP A 24 -60.15 0.22 -6.66
N LEU A 25 -59.13 0.59 -7.41
CA LEU A 25 -57.74 0.15 -7.32
C LEU A 25 -57.13 0.51 -5.96
N LEU A 26 -57.02 -0.47 -5.06
CA LEU A 26 -56.20 -0.35 -3.85
C LEU A 26 -54.71 -0.53 -4.18
N ARG A 27 -53.91 0.51 -3.88
CA ARG A 27 -52.44 0.46 -3.82
C ARG A 27 -52.00 -0.51 -2.72
N PRO A 28 -51.05 -1.44 -2.96
CA PRO A 28 -50.39 -2.16 -1.87
C PRO A 28 -49.35 -1.24 -1.21
N ARG A 29 -49.51 -0.98 0.09
CA ARG A 29 -48.42 -0.53 0.96
C ARG A 29 -47.49 -1.73 1.18
N GLY A 30 -46.38 -1.79 0.46
CA GLY A 30 -45.34 -2.81 0.65
C GLY A 30 -44.33 -2.36 1.73
N VAL A 31 -44.32 -3.09 2.84
CA VAL A 31 -43.25 -3.05 3.86
C VAL A 31 -41.99 -3.67 3.24
N LEU A 32 -40.83 -3.01 3.36
CA LEU A 32 -39.55 -3.57 2.96
C LEU A 32 -39.20 -4.80 3.84
N PRO A 33 -38.84 -5.96 3.28
CA PRO A 33 -38.33 -7.08 4.07
C PRO A 33 -36.95 -6.76 4.66
N ARG A 34 -36.64 -7.33 5.83
CA ARG A 34 -35.31 -7.26 6.46
C ARG A 34 -34.27 -7.92 5.54
N MET A 35 -33.26 -7.17 5.11
CA MET A 35 -32.13 -7.66 4.30
C MET A 35 -31.14 -8.48 5.15
N VAL A 36 -30.60 -9.55 4.56
CA VAL A 36 -29.53 -10.40 5.12
C VAL A 36 -28.22 -10.10 4.36
N PRO A 37 -27.02 -10.22 4.97
CA PRO A 37 -25.76 -10.01 4.24
C PRO A 37 -25.65 -10.99 3.05
N GLY A 38 -25.61 -10.46 1.82
CA GLY A 38 -25.54 -11.24 0.58
C GLY A 38 -26.53 -10.82 -0.51
N ASP A 39 -27.55 -10.02 -0.18
CA ASP A 39 -28.57 -9.59 -1.14
C ASP A 39 -28.07 -8.43 -2.02
N ALA A 40 -28.07 -8.61 -3.34
CA ALA A 40 -27.82 -7.55 -4.32
C ALA A 40 -29.15 -6.90 -4.74
N VAL A 41 -29.31 -5.59 -4.54
CA VAL A 41 -30.52 -4.85 -4.94
C VAL A 41 -30.19 -3.91 -6.10
N LEU A 42 -30.64 -4.25 -7.30
CA LEU A 42 -30.55 -3.33 -8.44
C LEU A 42 -31.60 -2.22 -8.30
N VAL A 43 -31.14 -0.97 -8.28
CA VAL A 43 -32.03 0.21 -8.19
C VAL A 43 -32.03 0.95 -9.53
N TRP A 44 -33.21 1.07 -10.14
CA TRP A 44 -33.40 1.72 -11.44
C TRP A 44 -33.97 3.12 -11.28
N HIS A 45 -33.57 4.04 -12.17
CA HIS A 45 -34.26 5.31 -12.40
C HIS A 45 -34.94 5.25 -13.77
N VAL A 46 -36.26 5.05 -13.80
CA VAL A 46 -37.05 5.12 -15.03
C VAL A 46 -37.53 6.56 -15.21
N TRP A 47 -37.23 7.16 -16.37
CA TRP A 47 -37.84 8.42 -16.80
C TRP A 47 -38.96 8.08 -17.79
N ASN A 48 -40.17 8.57 -17.56
CA ASN A 48 -41.22 8.54 -18.57
C ASN A 48 -40.98 9.69 -19.55
N ALA A 49 -40.68 9.38 -20.81
CA ALA A 49 -40.86 10.28 -21.92
C ALA A 49 -41.87 9.64 -22.87
N ALA A 50 -43.05 10.26 -23.01
CA ALA A 50 -43.86 10.04 -24.20
C ALA A 50 -43.11 10.72 -25.35
N VAL A 51 -42.68 9.95 -26.34
CA VAL A 51 -42.01 10.46 -27.52
C VAL A 51 -43.07 10.57 -28.61
N ASP A 52 -43.55 11.79 -28.84
CA ASP A 52 -44.04 12.19 -30.17
C ASP A 52 -42.89 12.92 -30.86
N ASP A 53 -42.75 12.66 -32.16
CA ASP A 53 -41.58 12.99 -32.96
C ASP A 53 -41.26 14.50 -33.02
N ALA A 54 -39.96 14.79 -33.03
CA ALA A 54 -39.29 16.06 -33.34
C ALA A 54 -39.43 17.23 -32.35
N VAL A 55 -38.57 17.31 -31.30
CA VAL A 55 -38.16 18.59 -30.68
C VAL A 55 -36.74 18.53 -30.12
N ASP A 56 -35.97 19.60 -30.39
CA ASP A 56 -34.63 19.94 -29.88
C ASP A 56 -34.59 20.00 -28.33
N TRP A 57 -33.60 19.38 -27.69
CA TRP A 57 -33.58 19.21 -26.23
C TRP A 57 -32.82 20.33 -25.51
N GLN A 58 -33.54 21.17 -24.75
CA GLN A 58 -32.96 22.00 -23.67
C GLN A 58 -33.46 21.52 -22.29
N PRO A 59 -32.61 21.49 -21.24
CA PRO A 59 -33.03 21.00 -19.93
C PRO A 59 -33.87 22.08 -19.20
N ARG A 60 -35.16 21.82 -19.02
CA ARG A 60 -35.95 22.46 -17.96
C ARG A 60 -36.14 21.50 -16.79
N GLN A 61 -35.89 21.99 -15.58
CA GLN A 61 -36.25 21.29 -14.34
C GLN A 61 -37.77 21.31 -14.19
N SER A 62 -38.43 20.15 -14.34
CA SER A 62 -39.83 19.97 -13.95
C SER A 62 -39.94 18.92 -12.85
N GLY A 63 -40.54 19.33 -11.72
CA GLY A 63 -40.71 18.55 -10.51
C GLY A 63 -41.78 17.47 -10.60
N LEU A 64 -41.41 16.29 -11.12
CA LEU A 64 -42.15 15.05 -10.94
C LEU A 64 -41.36 14.11 -10.02
N GLY A 65 -42.06 13.54 -9.03
CA GLY A 65 -41.51 12.72 -7.95
C GLY A 65 -40.68 11.55 -8.46
N ARG A 66 -39.54 11.31 -7.78
CA ARG A 66 -38.66 10.17 -8.03
C ARG A 66 -39.23 8.93 -7.36
N ASP A 67 -40.03 8.15 -8.08
CA ASP A 67 -40.44 6.83 -7.58
C ASP A 67 -39.33 5.81 -7.86
N PHE A 68 -38.80 5.23 -6.78
CA PHE A 68 -37.83 4.14 -6.81
C PHE A 68 -38.59 2.82 -6.81
N ILE A 69 -38.39 1.98 -7.83
CA ILE A 69 -38.94 0.62 -7.86
C ILE A 69 -37.77 -0.37 -7.84
N PRO A 70 -37.51 -1.06 -6.72
CA PRO A 70 -36.52 -2.14 -6.68
C PRO A 70 -37.07 -3.37 -7.41
N TYR A 71 -36.21 -4.01 -8.21
CA TYR A 71 -36.52 -5.29 -8.88
C TYR A 71 -35.50 -6.36 -8.44
N PRO A 72 -35.95 -7.57 -8.05
CA PRO A 72 -35.07 -8.73 -7.88
C PRO A 72 -34.40 -9.10 -9.22
N VAL A 73 -33.11 -9.45 -9.18
CA VAL A 73 -32.28 -9.74 -10.38
C VAL A 73 -32.83 -10.93 -11.19
N ASP A 74 -33.47 -11.86 -10.51
CA ASP A 74 -34.13 -13.06 -11.02
C ASP A 74 -35.50 -12.81 -11.67
N GLN A 75 -36.06 -11.61 -11.54
CA GLN A 75 -37.36 -11.22 -12.11
C GLN A 75 -37.25 -10.26 -13.31
N LEU A 76 -36.06 -10.15 -13.92
CA LEU A 76 -35.89 -9.40 -15.15
C LEU A 76 -36.78 -9.99 -16.25
N PRO A 77 -37.67 -9.21 -16.90
CA PRO A 77 -38.46 -9.73 -18.01
C PRO A 77 -37.51 -10.13 -19.14
N LEU A 78 -37.44 -11.44 -19.42
CA LEU A 78 -36.93 -11.94 -20.68
C LEU A 78 -37.74 -11.25 -21.78
N ALA A 79 -37.06 -10.70 -22.78
CA ALA A 79 -37.67 -9.98 -23.90
C ALA A 79 -38.90 -10.77 -24.42
N PRO A 80 -40.05 -10.12 -24.66
CA PRO A 80 -41.25 -10.86 -25.02
C PRO A 80 -41.04 -11.57 -26.36
N ALA A 81 -41.17 -12.89 -26.35
CA ALA A 81 -41.46 -13.65 -27.55
C ALA A 81 -42.78 -13.12 -28.15
N GLY A 82 -42.81 -12.91 -29.46
CA GLY A 82 -43.84 -12.14 -30.15
C GLY A 82 -45.27 -12.61 -29.87
N ASP A 83 -46.10 -11.70 -29.37
CA ASP A 83 -47.56 -11.77 -29.41
C ASP A 83 -48.04 -11.11 -30.72
N PRO A 84 -48.89 -11.77 -31.54
CA PRO A 84 -49.43 -11.20 -32.78
C PRO A 84 -50.52 -10.12 -32.58
N SER A 85 -50.96 -9.82 -31.35
CA SER A 85 -52.07 -8.90 -31.10
C SER A 85 -51.66 -7.43 -30.91
N GLY A 86 -51.08 -6.82 -31.95
CA GLY A 86 -51.36 -5.45 -32.40
C GLY A 86 -51.26 -4.20 -31.49
N HIS A 87 -50.92 -4.25 -30.20
CA HIS A 87 -50.77 -3.04 -29.36
C HIS A 87 -49.51 -3.10 -28.48
N ARG A 88 -48.39 -2.56 -28.99
CA ARG A 88 -47.14 -2.44 -28.21
C ARG A 88 -47.05 -1.10 -27.48
N ARG A 89 -47.18 -1.11 -26.15
CA ARG A 89 -46.46 -0.14 -25.32
C ARG A 89 -45.04 -0.67 -25.13
N SER A 90 -44.10 -0.25 -25.97
CA SER A 90 -42.70 -0.61 -25.80
C SER A 90 -42.07 0.22 -24.68
N MET A 91 -41.77 -0.39 -23.54
CA MET A 91 -40.83 0.19 -22.57
C MET A 91 -39.44 0.18 -23.20
N ARG A 92 -38.86 1.35 -23.48
CA ARG A 92 -37.44 1.49 -23.81
C ARG A 92 -36.70 2.04 -22.60
N VAL A 93 -35.71 1.30 -22.12
CA VAL A 93 -34.80 1.74 -21.06
C VAL A 93 -33.71 2.60 -21.68
N ILE A 94 -33.62 3.87 -21.28
CA ILE A 94 -32.74 4.87 -21.93
C ILE A 94 -31.41 5.07 -21.16
N GLY A 95 -31.22 4.47 -19.98
CA GLY A 95 -29.93 4.48 -19.28
C GLY A 95 -29.95 3.90 -17.87
N VAL A 96 -28.75 3.58 -17.34
CA VAL A 96 -28.51 3.12 -15.97
C VAL A 96 -27.59 4.13 -15.28
N ARG A 97 -28.01 4.69 -14.15
CA ARG A 97 -27.26 5.75 -13.45
C ARG A 97 -26.40 5.22 -12.29
N SER A 98 -26.82 4.12 -11.65
CA SER A 98 -26.08 3.53 -10.54
C SER A 98 -26.54 2.09 -10.28
N VAL A 99 -25.62 1.24 -9.83
CA VAL A 99 -25.94 -0.09 -9.29
C VAL A 99 -25.52 -0.10 -7.83
N LEU A 100 -26.40 -0.58 -6.95
CA LEU A 100 -26.13 -0.72 -5.52
C LEU A 100 -25.86 -2.19 -5.21
N PHE A 101 -24.73 -2.45 -4.57
CA PHE A 101 -24.45 -3.73 -3.94
C PHE A 101 -24.36 -3.49 -2.44
N GLY A 102 -24.79 -4.46 -1.63
CA GLY A 102 -24.83 -4.35 -0.17
C GLY A 102 -23.56 -3.70 0.39
N GLY A 103 -23.67 -2.43 0.80
CA GLY A 103 -22.60 -1.63 1.40
C GLY A 103 -21.93 -0.56 0.52
N GLY A 104 -22.15 -0.47 -0.79
CA GLY A 104 -21.45 0.51 -1.64
C GLY A 104 -22.20 0.94 -2.91
N ARG A 105 -22.08 2.22 -3.28
CA ARG A 105 -22.71 2.82 -4.46
C ARG A 105 -21.71 2.88 -5.62
N VAL A 106 -21.98 2.17 -6.71
CA VAL A 106 -21.19 2.29 -7.95
C VAL A 106 -21.91 3.25 -8.90
N SER A 107 -21.27 4.38 -9.19
CA SER A 107 -21.74 5.36 -10.19
C SER A 107 -21.29 4.91 -11.58
N VAL A 108 -22.23 4.55 -12.45
CA VAL A 108 -21.92 4.28 -13.86
C VAL A 108 -22.11 5.61 -14.61
N LEU A 109 -21.01 6.18 -15.10
CA LEU A 109 -21.05 7.38 -15.93
C LEU A 109 -21.88 7.10 -17.18
N SER A 110 -22.82 8.00 -17.46
CA SER A 110 -23.80 7.91 -18.54
C SER A 110 -23.11 8.00 -19.90
N ASP A 111 -22.86 6.86 -20.55
CA ASP A 111 -22.58 6.82 -21.98
C ASP A 111 -23.90 6.88 -22.75
N ARG A 112 -23.99 7.81 -23.72
CA ARG A 112 -25.16 8.02 -24.60
C ARG A 112 -25.51 6.82 -25.49
N ASN A 113 -24.71 5.76 -25.48
CA ASN A 113 -24.98 4.51 -26.20
C ASN A 113 -25.30 3.39 -25.20
N SER A 114 -26.58 3.24 -24.92
CA SER A 114 -27.17 2.22 -24.02
C SER A 114 -26.75 0.79 -24.37
N GLU A 115 -26.44 0.49 -25.63
CA GLU A 115 -26.03 -0.84 -26.09
C GLU A 115 -24.58 -1.21 -25.67
N LEU A 116 -23.67 -0.24 -25.64
CA LEU A 116 -22.27 -0.44 -25.24
C LEU A 116 -22.14 -0.59 -23.72
N ALA A 117 -22.94 0.18 -22.98
CA ALA A 117 -23.11 0.01 -21.54
C ALA A 117 -23.68 -1.39 -21.22
N PHE A 118 -24.69 -1.84 -21.99
CA PHE A 118 -25.26 -3.17 -21.85
C PHE A 118 -24.24 -4.28 -22.11
N ARG A 119 -23.43 -4.18 -23.17
CA ARG A 119 -22.37 -5.19 -23.47
C ARG A 119 -21.28 -5.22 -22.39
N ARG A 120 -20.92 -4.08 -21.80
CA ARG A 120 -19.99 -4.00 -20.66
C ARG A 120 -20.58 -4.67 -19.42
N VAL A 121 -21.82 -4.38 -19.09
CA VAL A 121 -22.54 -4.99 -17.95
C VAL A 121 -22.73 -6.49 -18.18
N ARG A 122 -23.05 -6.95 -19.40
CA ARG A 122 -23.16 -8.39 -19.72
C ARG A 122 -21.83 -9.13 -19.62
N ARG A 123 -20.71 -8.50 -20.05
CA ARG A 123 -19.35 -9.04 -19.79
C ARG A 123 -19.04 -9.13 -18.31
N LEU A 124 -19.51 -8.16 -17.52
CA LEU A 124 -19.39 -8.09 -16.07
C LEU A 124 -20.32 -9.03 -15.31
N ILE A 125 -21.24 -9.76 -15.96
CA ILE A 125 -22.23 -10.66 -15.31
C ILE A 125 -22.11 -12.11 -15.81
N GLY A 126 -21.44 -12.37 -16.94
CA GLY A 126 -21.25 -13.71 -17.49
C GLY A 126 -22.56 -14.38 -17.95
N PRO A 127 -22.49 -15.55 -18.63
CA PRO A 127 -23.68 -16.23 -19.15
C PRO A 127 -24.59 -16.83 -18.05
N ASN A 128 -24.08 -17.00 -16.83
CA ASN A 128 -24.79 -17.68 -15.73
C ASN A 128 -25.19 -16.73 -14.57
N GLY A 129 -25.23 -15.41 -14.79
CA GLY A 129 -25.73 -14.45 -13.78
C GLY A 129 -24.83 -14.26 -12.54
N LEU A 130 -23.76 -15.04 -12.43
CA LEU A 130 -22.72 -14.96 -11.40
C LEU A 130 -21.40 -14.66 -12.09
N ALA A 131 -21.21 -13.42 -12.54
CA ALA A 131 -19.84 -12.97 -12.64
C ALA A 131 -19.30 -12.88 -11.24
N ARG A 132 -18.11 -13.45 -11.08
CA ARG A 132 -17.17 -13.07 -10.05
C ARG A 132 -17.15 -11.55 -9.99
N VAL A 133 -17.81 -10.98 -8.99
CA VAL A 133 -17.18 -9.94 -8.21
C VAL A 133 -15.89 -10.60 -7.76
N ALA A 134 -14.83 -10.48 -8.58
CA ALA A 134 -13.49 -10.63 -8.05
C ALA A 134 -13.50 -9.70 -6.84
N ASP A 135 -13.33 -10.31 -5.69
CA ASP A 135 -13.46 -9.66 -4.41
C ASP A 135 -12.68 -8.33 -4.52
N MET A 136 -13.24 -7.21 -4.07
CA MET A 136 -12.42 -5.99 -3.99
C MET A 136 -11.22 -6.18 -3.03
N SER A 137 -11.14 -7.32 -2.34
CA SER A 137 -9.96 -7.83 -1.64
C SER A 137 -8.83 -8.38 -2.56
N ASP A 138 -9.07 -8.63 -3.86
CA ASP A 138 -8.06 -9.14 -4.82
C ASP A 138 -7.19 -8.02 -5.43
N ALA A 139 -7.45 -6.74 -5.11
CA ALA A 139 -6.61 -5.65 -5.59
C ALA A 139 -5.26 -5.67 -4.84
N LYS A 140 -4.19 -5.99 -5.56
CA LYS A 140 -2.83 -6.00 -5.02
C LYS A 140 -2.49 -4.62 -4.42
N PRO A 141 -1.92 -4.58 -3.20
CA PRO A 141 -1.40 -3.34 -2.64
C PRO A 141 -0.37 -2.69 -3.56
N LYS A 142 -0.30 -1.37 -3.57
CA LYS A 142 0.55 -0.57 -4.47
C LYS A 142 1.47 0.33 -3.66
N VAL A 143 2.77 0.07 -3.75
CA VAL A 143 3.81 0.76 -2.99
C VAL A 143 4.70 1.56 -3.93
N VAL A 144 4.88 2.84 -3.61
CA VAL A 144 5.81 3.75 -4.29
C VAL A 144 7.12 3.82 -3.50
N LEU A 145 8.24 3.74 -4.21
CA LEU A 145 9.58 3.65 -3.65
C LEU A 145 10.41 4.79 -4.23
N PHE A 146 10.73 5.80 -3.41
CA PHE A 146 11.42 7.00 -3.87
C PHE A 146 12.86 7.02 -3.39
N GLY A 147 13.81 6.84 -4.32
CA GLY A 147 15.22 6.76 -3.97
C GLY A 147 16.16 6.66 -5.16
N GLU A 148 17.45 6.79 -4.88
CA GLU A 148 18.50 6.70 -5.88
C GLU A 148 18.74 5.24 -6.29
N LEU A 149 18.90 5.02 -7.59
CA LEU A 149 19.41 3.77 -8.13
C LEU A 149 20.91 3.87 -8.39
N LEU A 150 21.65 2.84 -7.99
CA LEU A 150 23.10 2.79 -8.06
C LEU A 150 23.57 1.52 -8.79
N MET A 151 24.73 1.61 -9.42
CA MET A 151 25.51 0.44 -9.83
C MET A 151 26.46 0.02 -8.70
N ARG A 152 26.44 -1.25 -8.33
CA ARG A 152 27.39 -1.87 -7.42
C ARG A 152 28.51 -2.52 -8.24
N LEU A 153 29.76 -2.20 -7.90
CA LEU A 153 30.96 -2.85 -8.44
C LEU A 153 31.66 -3.58 -7.29
N GLU A 154 31.40 -4.87 -7.17
CA GLU A 154 31.94 -5.70 -6.10
C GLU A 154 33.22 -6.43 -6.51
N THR A 155 34.23 -6.40 -5.65
CA THR A 155 35.42 -7.23 -5.83
C THR A 155 35.09 -8.71 -5.60
N PRO A 156 35.60 -9.63 -6.43
CA PRO A 156 35.23 -11.03 -6.31
C PRO A 156 35.81 -11.65 -5.02
N GLN A 157 35.05 -12.58 -4.44
CA GLN A 157 35.37 -13.26 -3.17
C GLN A 157 35.57 -12.28 -1.99
N GLN A 158 36.81 -12.12 -1.52
CA GLN A 158 37.21 -11.25 -0.41
C GLN A 158 38.45 -10.43 -0.80
N LEU A 159 38.70 -10.27 -2.10
CA LEU A 159 39.81 -9.47 -2.60
C LEU A 159 39.64 -8.01 -2.18
N ARG A 160 40.76 -7.31 -2.07
CA ARG A 160 40.77 -5.85 -1.98
C ARG A 160 40.72 -5.24 -3.37
N LEU A 161 40.32 -3.97 -3.48
CA LEU A 161 40.37 -3.17 -4.70
C LEU A 161 41.76 -3.14 -5.31
N LEU A 162 42.81 -3.11 -4.48
CA LEU A 162 44.20 -3.16 -4.93
C LEU A 162 44.61 -4.50 -5.59
N GLN A 163 43.82 -5.55 -5.38
CA GLN A 163 44.06 -6.90 -5.92
C GLN A 163 43.08 -7.26 -7.04
N ALA A 164 41.96 -6.54 -7.13
CA ALA A 164 40.88 -6.88 -8.04
C ALA A 164 41.17 -6.41 -9.47
N GLU A 165 41.16 -7.35 -10.41
CA GLU A 165 41.30 -7.07 -11.85
C GLU A 165 39.94 -7.06 -12.59
N ARG A 166 38.86 -7.39 -11.87
CA ARG A 166 37.49 -7.42 -12.37
C ARG A 166 36.50 -7.08 -11.25
N PHE A 167 35.30 -6.68 -11.65
CA PHE A 167 34.19 -6.41 -10.75
C PHE A 167 32.95 -7.21 -11.14
N ASP A 168 32.24 -7.72 -10.14
CA ASP A 168 30.89 -8.22 -10.29
C ASP A 168 29.92 -7.03 -10.28
N ILE A 169 29.13 -6.91 -11.34
CA ILE A 169 28.19 -5.79 -11.53
C ILE A 169 26.82 -6.15 -10.94
N GLY A 170 26.31 -5.27 -10.08
CA GLY A 170 24.94 -5.29 -9.60
C GLY A 170 24.26 -3.94 -9.78
N TYR A 171 22.93 -3.92 -9.65
CA TYR A 171 22.15 -2.69 -9.54
C TYR A 171 21.32 -2.72 -8.28
N THR A 172 21.19 -1.58 -7.62
CA THR A 172 20.63 -1.49 -6.27
C THR A 172 20.03 -0.11 -6.02
N GLY A 173 19.35 0.03 -4.89
CA GLY A 173 18.86 1.27 -4.29
C GLY A 173 18.07 0.86 -3.05
N GLY A 174 18.27 1.49 -1.89
CA GLY A 174 17.70 0.97 -0.63
C GLY A 174 16.18 0.77 -0.73
N GLU A 175 15.50 1.74 -1.30
CA GLU A 175 14.06 1.72 -1.54
C GLU A 175 13.69 0.67 -2.61
N ALA A 176 14.48 0.55 -3.67
CA ALA A 176 14.25 -0.43 -4.72
C ALA A 176 14.47 -1.87 -4.25
N ASN A 177 15.42 -2.10 -3.33
CA ASN A 177 15.70 -3.40 -2.71
C ASN A 177 14.48 -3.87 -1.90
N ALA A 178 13.88 -2.97 -1.11
CA ALA A 178 12.60 -3.23 -0.43
C ALA A 178 11.49 -3.55 -1.45
N GLY A 179 11.46 -2.83 -2.57
CA GLY A 179 10.54 -3.06 -3.68
C GLY A 179 10.63 -4.41 -4.34
N VAL A 180 11.83 -4.94 -4.53
CA VAL A 180 12.03 -6.27 -5.10
C VAL A 180 11.43 -7.34 -4.19
N LEU A 181 11.61 -7.22 -2.87
CA LEU A 181 10.99 -8.13 -1.92
C LEU A 181 9.46 -8.02 -1.94
N LEU A 182 8.93 -6.79 -1.93
CA LEU A 182 7.49 -6.53 -2.02
C LEU A 182 6.89 -7.12 -3.31
N ALA A 183 7.53 -6.92 -4.46
CA ALA A 183 7.11 -7.49 -5.73
C ALA A 183 7.07 -9.02 -5.68
N ARG A 184 8.05 -9.63 -5.02
CA ARG A 184 8.12 -11.09 -4.80
C ARG A 184 7.02 -11.59 -3.87
N PHE A 185 6.53 -10.76 -2.96
CA PHE A 185 5.37 -11.05 -2.10
C PHE A 185 4.03 -10.70 -2.76
N GLY A 186 4.03 -10.32 -4.04
CA GLY A 186 2.81 -10.05 -4.80
C GLY A 186 2.28 -8.62 -4.69
N VAL A 187 3.02 -7.70 -4.07
CA VAL A 187 2.70 -6.26 -4.01
C VAL A 187 3.14 -5.58 -5.31
N GLU A 188 2.37 -4.64 -5.82
CA GLU A 188 2.78 -3.82 -6.96
C GLU A 188 3.76 -2.72 -6.50
N ALA A 189 5.06 -2.93 -6.74
CA ALA A 189 6.12 -1.99 -6.38
C ALA A 189 6.46 -1.04 -7.54
N TYR A 190 6.51 0.26 -7.28
CA TYR A 190 6.78 1.31 -8.26
C TYR A 190 8.02 2.12 -7.87
N ALA A 191 9.09 2.04 -8.66
CA ALA A 191 10.28 2.86 -8.47
C ALA A 191 10.08 4.27 -9.03
N VAL A 192 10.37 5.28 -8.20
CA VAL A 192 10.44 6.69 -8.57
C VAL A 192 11.87 7.15 -8.38
N SER A 193 12.54 7.42 -9.50
CA SER A 193 13.96 7.73 -9.52
C SER A 193 14.35 8.45 -10.82
N ALA A 194 15.64 8.63 -11.06
CA ALA A 194 16.17 9.12 -12.32
C ALA A 194 17.48 8.41 -12.67
N VAL A 195 17.65 8.09 -13.95
CA VAL A 195 18.84 7.43 -14.52
C VAL A 195 19.22 8.11 -15.84
N PRO A 196 20.48 8.02 -16.29
CA PRO A 196 20.87 8.59 -17.58
C PRO A 196 20.17 7.88 -18.74
N ASP A 197 19.95 8.62 -19.83
CA ASP A 197 19.40 8.07 -21.08
C ASP A 197 20.50 7.41 -21.93
N ASN A 198 21.06 6.32 -21.39
CA ASN A 198 22.09 5.52 -22.05
C ASN A 198 21.97 4.04 -21.62
N ASP A 199 22.85 3.19 -22.15
CA ASP A 199 22.82 1.74 -21.90
C ASP A 199 23.03 1.37 -20.43
N ILE A 200 23.77 2.17 -19.65
CA ILE A 200 23.94 1.95 -18.21
C ILE A 200 22.61 2.18 -17.48
N GLY A 201 21.92 3.27 -17.78
CA GLY A 201 20.60 3.56 -17.22
C GLY A 201 19.54 2.56 -17.69
N LEU A 202 19.61 2.10 -18.94
CA LEU A 202 18.75 1.05 -19.47
C LEU A 202 18.96 -0.28 -18.73
N ALA A 203 20.22 -0.72 -18.57
CA ALA A 203 20.58 -1.93 -17.86
C ALA A 203 20.09 -1.91 -16.41
N CYS A 204 20.24 -0.79 -15.71
CA CYS A 204 19.71 -0.58 -14.37
C CYS A 204 18.18 -0.79 -14.32
N THR A 205 17.44 -0.13 -15.20
CA THR A 205 15.97 -0.27 -15.24
C THR A 205 15.51 -1.66 -15.65
N ASN A 206 16.23 -2.34 -16.54
CA ASN A 206 15.94 -3.71 -16.93
C ASN A 206 16.21 -4.70 -15.79
N HIS A 207 17.25 -4.44 -14.98
CA HIS A 207 17.55 -5.24 -13.80
C HIS A 207 16.41 -5.19 -12.77
N LEU A 208 15.81 -4.02 -12.54
CA LEU A 208 14.64 -3.90 -11.66
C LEU A 208 13.40 -4.59 -12.24
N ARG A 209 13.12 -4.40 -13.54
CA ARG A 209 11.99 -5.05 -14.22
C ARG A 209 12.07 -6.57 -14.16
N ARG A 210 13.28 -7.14 -14.25
CA ARG A 210 13.52 -8.59 -14.10
C ARG A 210 12.93 -9.14 -12.81
N TYR A 211 12.89 -8.35 -11.74
CA TYR A 211 12.36 -8.74 -10.43
C TYR A 211 10.97 -8.18 -10.13
N GLY A 212 10.27 -7.64 -11.13
CA GLY A 212 8.86 -7.24 -11.01
C GLY A 212 8.63 -5.82 -10.50
N VAL A 213 9.67 -5.00 -10.33
CA VAL A 213 9.50 -3.58 -9.97
C VAL A 213 9.12 -2.78 -11.21
N ASP A 214 8.03 -2.02 -11.12
CA ASP A 214 7.58 -1.11 -12.16
C ASP A 214 8.43 0.16 -12.17
N VAL A 215 9.06 0.45 -13.31
CA VAL A 215 10.00 1.56 -13.50
C VAL A 215 9.42 2.68 -14.36
N ARG A 216 8.09 2.73 -14.58
CA ARG A 216 7.46 3.76 -15.44
C ARG A 216 7.65 5.19 -14.94
N TYR A 217 7.96 5.36 -13.65
CA TYR A 217 8.23 6.65 -13.03
C TYR A 217 9.73 6.92 -12.83
N VAL A 218 10.61 6.08 -13.39
CA VAL A 218 12.04 6.35 -13.46
C VAL A 218 12.31 7.26 -14.65
N GLN A 219 12.73 8.49 -14.38
CA GLN A 219 13.03 9.47 -15.41
C GLN A 219 14.33 9.13 -16.14
N LYS A 220 14.37 9.38 -17.45
CA LYS A 220 15.59 9.32 -18.27
C LYS A 220 16.11 10.74 -18.45
N ARG A 221 17.16 11.12 -17.70
CA ARG A 221 17.72 12.48 -17.64
C ARG A 221 19.14 12.45 -17.11
N GLY A 222 19.84 13.58 -17.15
CA GLY A 222 21.20 13.67 -16.60
C GLY A 222 22.22 12.88 -17.43
N SER A 223 23.46 12.83 -16.93
CA SER A 223 24.61 12.31 -17.69
C SER A 223 25.18 11.00 -17.15
N ARG A 224 24.96 10.66 -15.87
CA ARG A 224 25.53 9.45 -15.24
C ARG A 224 24.60 8.80 -14.22
N LEU A 225 24.81 7.50 -14.02
CA LEU A 225 24.25 6.72 -12.92
C LEU A 225 25.25 6.74 -11.77
N GLY A 226 24.79 6.95 -10.54
CA GLY A 226 25.66 6.82 -9.38
C GLY A 226 26.16 5.38 -9.23
N LEU A 227 27.34 5.21 -8.68
CA LEU A 227 27.90 3.88 -8.42
C LEU A 227 28.66 3.83 -7.10
N TYR A 228 28.98 2.61 -6.66
CA TYR A 228 29.92 2.41 -5.57
C TYR A 228 30.73 1.14 -5.76
N PHE A 229 31.95 1.16 -5.24
CA PHE A 229 32.83 0.00 -5.14
C PHE A 229 32.64 -0.68 -3.80
N LEU A 230 32.62 -2.01 -3.78
CA LEU A 230 32.45 -2.81 -2.56
C LEU A 230 33.56 -3.85 -2.42
N GLU A 231 34.26 -3.78 -1.28
CA GLU A 231 35.18 -4.80 -0.80
C GLU A 231 34.48 -5.65 0.27
N PRO A 232 34.17 -6.94 0.03
CA PRO A 232 33.59 -7.81 1.04
C PRO A 232 34.52 -7.95 2.25
N GLY A 233 33.95 -7.81 3.45
CA GLY A 233 34.67 -8.00 4.70
C GLY A 233 35.04 -9.47 4.96
N ALA A 234 35.95 -9.69 5.91
CA ALA A 234 36.32 -11.01 6.42
C ALA A 234 36.95 -10.86 7.81
N GLY A 235 36.46 -11.62 8.80
CA GLY A 235 36.91 -11.51 10.19
C GLY A 235 36.82 -10.06 10.70
N TYR A 236 37.90 -9.56 11.27
CA TYR A 236 37.99 -8.17 11.78
C TYR A 236 38.07 -7.09 10.69
N ARG A 237 38.20 -7.48 9.41
CA ARG A 237 38.19 -6.51 8.31
C ARG A 237 36.74 -6.26 7.88
N ALA A 238 36.21 -5.08 8.21
CA ALA A 238 34.87 -4.67 7.80
C ALA A 238 34.72 -4.63 6.27
N THR A 239 33.49 -4.87 5.79
CA THR A 239 33.09 -4.53 4.42
C THR A 239 33.31 -3.03 4.20
N ARG A 240 33.97 -2.67 3.09
CA ARG A 240 34.25 -1.27 2.75
C ARG A 240 33.51 -0.87 1.49
N VAL A 241 32.91 0.31 1.53
CA VAL A 241 32.22 0.92 0.40
C VAL A 241 32.90 2.24 0.04
N ILE A 242 33.18 2.46 -1.24
CA ILE A 242 33.66 3.73 -1.78
C ILE A 242 32.63 4.22 -2.80
N TYR A 243 31.97 5.34 -2.49
CA TYR A 243 30.93 5.90 -3.34
C TYR A 243 31.51 6.78 -4.45
N ASP A 244 30.95 6.63 -5.64
CA ASP A 244 31.06 7.55 -6.77
C ASP A 244 29.63 7.89 -7.25
N ARG A 245 28.88 8.58 -6.39
CA ARG A 245 27.46 8.90 -6.62
C ARG A 245 27.17 10.38 -6.86
N ALA A 246 28.14 11.27 -6.65
CA ALA A 246 27.96 12.70 -6.87
C ALA A 246 27.61 12.99 -8.35
N GLY A 247 26.73 13.97 -8.57
CA GLY A 247 26.28 14.36 -9.91
C GLY A 247 25.55 13.24 -10.67
N SER A 248 24.93 12.30 -9.95
CA SER A 248 24.06 11.31 -10.58
C SER A 248 22.77 11.97 -11.06
N SER A 249 22.12 11.31 -12.03
CA SER A 249 20.84 11.76 -12.58
C SER A 249 19.74 11.94 -11.53
N PHE A 250 19.81 11.18 -10.42
CA PHE A 250 18.90 11.32 -9.28
C PHE A 250 19.28 12.49 -8.37
N ALA A 251 20.57 12.72 -8.14
CA ALA A 251 21.06 13.83 -7.32
C ALA A 251 20.65 15.22 -7.87
N ASP A 252 20.40 15.30 -9.18
CA ASP A 252 19.97 16.50 -9.91
C ASP A 252 18.44 16.72 -9.93
N LEU A 253 17.65 15.88 -9.24
CA LEU A 253 16.22 16.10 -9.09
C LEU A 253 15.95 17.25 -8.12
N LYS A 254 14.92 18.05 -8.41
CA LYS A 254 14.48 19.19 -7.59
C LYS A 254 12.96 19.21 -7.39
N PRO A 255 12.44 20.03 -6.46
CA PRO A 255 11.00 20.19 -6.28
C PRO A 255 10.26 20.47 -7.59
N GLY A 256 9.11 19.82 -7.79
CA GLY A 256 8.32 19.87 -9.03
C GLY A 256 8.77 18.94 -10.16
N ASP A 257 9.96 18.33 -10.10
CA ASP A 257 10.40 17.38 -11.14
C ASP A 257 9.64 16.05 -11.09
N VAL A 258 9.16 15.64 -9.91
CA VAL A 258 8.33 14.44 -9.74
C VAL A 258 6.86 14.84 -9.69
N PRO A 259 5.99 14.36 -10.60
CA PRO A 259 4.57 14.70 -10.58
C PRO A 259 3.84 13.89 -9.50
N TRP A 260 4.09 14.22 -8.22
CA TRP A 260 3.68 13.43 -7.06
C TRP A 260 2.21 13.06 -7.04
N ARG A 261 1.31 14.00 -7.38
CA ARG A 261 -0.13 13.71 -7.43
C ARG A 261 -0.48 12.59 -8.40
N ARG A 262 0.19 12.53 -9.56
CA ARG A 262 -0.02 11.48 -10.57
C ARG A 262 0.62 10.17 -10.14
N VAL A 263 1.80 10.23 -9.53
CA VAL A 263 2.55 9.06 -9.06
C VAL A 263 1.80 8.34 -7.94
N LEU A 264 1.27 9.11 -6.98
CA LEU A 264 0.64 8.63 -5.76
C LEU A 264 -0.88 8.39 -5.89
N ALA A 265 -1.50 8.81 -6.99
CA ALA A 265 -2.93 8.55 -7.24
C ALA A 265 -3.24 7.04 -7.24
N GLY A 266 -4.13 6.63 -6.34
CA GLY A 266 -4.55 5.23 -6.19
C GLY A 266 -3.43 4.30 -5.71
N LYS A 267 -2.47 4.83 -4.96
CA LYS A 267 -1.43 4.07 -4.26
C LYS A 267 -1.76 3.98 -2.78
N ASP A 268 -1.21 2.97 -2.11
CA ASP A 268 -1.48 2.72 -0.69
C ASP A 268 -0.34 3.23 0.19
N TRP A 269 0.88 3.24 -0.37
CA TRP A 269 2.09 3.48 0.41
C TRP A 269 3.16 4.26 -0.38
N LEU A 270 3.89 5.13 0.31
CA LEU A 270 5.15 5.75 -0.12
C LEU A 270 6.26 5.38 0.87
N HIS A 271 7.37 4.86 0.36
CA HIS A 271 8.56 4.55 1.16
C HIS A 271 9.79 5.28 0.59
N PHE A 272 10.58 5.84 1.49
CA PHE A 272 11.88 6.41 1.19
C PHE A 272 12.84 6.16 2.36
N THR A 273 14.14 6.35 2.12
CA THR A 273 15.14 6.35 3.18
C THR A 273 15.74 7.74 3.36
N GLY A 274 16.38 8.00 4.50
CA GLY A 274 17.16 9.21 4.76
C GLY A 274 18.30 9.43 3.78
N THR A 275 18.60 8.48 2.88
CA THR A 275 19.56 8.63 1.79
C THR A 275 19.13 9.72 0.80
N ALA A 276 17.89 9.71 0.33
CA ALA A 276 17.41 10.69 -0.65
C ALA A 276 17.57 12.14 -0.17
N PRO A 277 17.02 12.55 1.01
CA PRO A 277 17.19 13.92 1.51
C PRO A 277 18.63 14.27 1.88
N ALA A 278 19.52 13.29 2.05
CA ALA A 278 20.94 13.53 2.36
C ALA A 278 21.78 13.97 1.15
N LEU A 279 21.31 13.72 -0.07
CA LEU A 279 22.12 13.96 -1.28
C LEU A 279 22.19 15.42 -1.68
N SER A 280 21.10 16.18 -1.47
CA SER A 280 21.07 17.62 -1.75
C SER A 280 19.90 18.31 -1.03
N PRO A 281 19.98 19.64 -0.79
CA PRO A 281 18.85 20.42 -0.29
C PRO A 281 17.60 20.31 -1.18
N ASP A 282 17.79 20.24 -2.49
CA ASP A 282 16.71 20.07 -3.48
C ASP A 282 16.00 18.72 -3.31
N LEU A 283 16.75 17.64 -3.07
CA LEU A 283 16.18 16.34 -2.79
C LEU A 283 15.50 16.28 -1.41
N ALA A 284 16.01 16.99 -0.40
CA ALA A 284 15.32 17.15 0.87
C ALA A 284 13.95 17.82 0.69
N ALA A 285 13.90 18.93 -0.04
CA ALA A 285 12.66 19.63 -0.36
C ALA A 285 11.71 18.80 -1.22
N LEU A 286 12.22 18.07 -2.22
CA LEU A 286 11.43 17.19 -3.07
C LEU A 286 10.85 15.99 -2.30
N THR A 287 11.62 15.43 -1.36
CA THR A 287 11.14 14.36 -0.45
C THR A 287 9.98 14.87 0.39
N LEU A 288 10.13 16.06 0.98
CA LEU A 288 9.09 16.71 1.79
C LEU A 288 7.84 17.03 0.95
N GLU A 289 8.00 17.49 -0.29
CA GLU A 289 6.90 17.67 -1.25
C GLU A 289 6.11 16.37 -1.45
N GLY A 290 6.81 15.25 -1.66
CA GLY A 290 6.20 13.93 -1.78
C GLY A 290 5.42 13.50 -0.55
N CYS A 291 5.98 13.69 0.66
CA CYS A 291 5.31 13.37 1.92
C CYS A 291 4.04 14.21 2.13
N ARG A 292 4.07 15.50 1.79
CA ARG A 292 2.90 16.40 1.88
C ARG A 292 1.79 15.94 0.93
N VAL A 293 2.13 15.64 -0.33
CA VAL A 293 1.14 15.14 -1.31
C VAL A 293 0.60 13.77 -0.91
N ALA A 294 1.42 12.88 -0.37
CA ALA A 294 0.98 11.58 0.14
C ALA A 294 -0.08 11.74 1.23
N ARG A 295 0.16 12.64 2.21
CA ARG A 295 -0.81 12.96 3.26
C ARG A 295 -2.13 13.50 2.71
N GLU A 296 -2.09 14.42 1.74
CA GLU A 296 -3.30 14.96 1.09
C GLU A 296 -4.13 13.87 0.39
N LEU A 297 -3.47 12.83 -0.12
CA LEU A 297 -4.12 11.71 -0.82
C LEU A 297 -4.46 10.54 0.10
N GLY A 298 -4.15 10.61 1.39
CA GLY A 298 -4.35 9.52 2.35
C GLY A 298 -3.42 8.32 2.14
N VAL A 299 -2.29 8.51 1.46
CA VAL A 299 -1.25 7.50 1.23
C VAL A 299 -0.39 7.39 2.48
N THR A 300 -0.15 6.17 2.96
CA THR A 300 0.71 5.96 4.14
C THR A 300 2.17 6.19 3.78
N VAL A 301 2.90 6.93 4.62
CA VAL A 301 4.31 7.27 4.41
C VAL A 301 5.18 6.51 5.40
N SER A 302 6.22 5.84 4.90
CA SER A 302 7.25 5.23 5.74
C SER A 302 8.63 5.76 5.42
N CYS A 303 9.47 5.87 6.45
CA CYS A 303 10.85 6.33 6.33
C CYS A 303 11.79 5.42 7.12
N ASP A 304 12.84 4.93 6.48
CA ASP A 304 14.03 4.42 7.20
C ASP A 304 15.03 5.58 7.34
N VAL A 305 15.35 5.98 8.58
CA VAL A 305 16.27 7.08 8.85
C VAL A 305 17.63 6.88 8.16
N ASN A 306 18.09 5.63 8.08
CA ASN A 306 19.24 5.16 7.30
C ASN A 306 20.43 6.15 7.23
N TYR A 307 20.83 6.71 8.38
CA TYR A 307 21.87 7.74 8.43
C TYR A 307 23.21 7.21 7.88
N ARG A 308 23.87 8.07 7.10
CA ARG A 308 25.18 7.83 6.49
C ARG A 308 26.07 9.04 6.74
N SER A 309 27.08 8.88 7.58
CA SER A 309 28.04 9.95 7.89
C SER A 309 28.81 10.46 6.66
N ALA A 310 28.96 9.62 5.62
CA ALA A 310 29.58 10.01 4.36
C ALA A 310 28.74 10.98 3.51
N LEU A 311 27.44 11.12 3.77
CA LEU A 311 26.56 12.02 3.01
C LEU A 311 26.37 13.38 3.69
N TRP A 312 26.29 13.40 5.02
CA TRP A 312 25.99 14.60 5.78
C TRP A 312 26.34 14.48 7.27
N SER A 313 26.51 15.63 7.91
CA SER A 313 26.78 15.73 9.34
C SER A 313 25.52 15.46 10.18
N VAL A 314 25.70 15.05 11.44
CA VAL A 314 24.59 14.85 12.40
C VAL A 314 23.70 16.10 12.54
N PRO A 315 24.24 17.34 12.66
CA PRO A 315 23.40 18.53 12.73
C PRO A 315 22.54 18.75 11.48
N ALA A 316 23.10 18.56 10.28
CA ALA A 316 22.37 18.71 9.03
C ALA A 316 21.26 17.65 8.88
N ALA A 317 21.60 16.39 9.18
CA ALA A 317 20.64 15.28 9.19
C ALA A 317 19.51 15.53 10.20
N ARG A 318 19.82 15.99 11.42
CA ARG A 318 18.82 16.34 12.43
C ARG A 318 17.89 17.44 11.93
N GLN A 319 18.44 18.52 11.38
CA GLN A 319 17.64 19.63 10.85
C GLN A 319 16.64 19.15 9.80
N VAL A 320 17.11 18.41 8.79
CA VAL A 320 16.26 17.95 7.68
C VAL A 320 15.26 16.88 8.14
N MET A 321 15.72 15.87 8.88
CA MET A 321 14.85 14.75 9.25
C MET A 321 13.79 15.13 10.27
N THR A 322 14.04 16.10 11.16
CA THR A 322 13.01 16.63 12.07
C THR A 322 11.94 17.48 11.38
N GLU A 323 12.23 18.02 10.19
CA GLU A 323 11.23 18.66 9.33
C GLU A 323 10.37 17.64 8.57
N ILE A 324 10.98 16.53 8.13
CA ILE A 324 10.30 15.48 7.36
C ILE A 324 9.50 14.52 8.25
N ALA A 325 10.02 14.12 9.41
CA ALA A 325 9.42 13.11 10.29
C ALA A 325 7.96 13.39 10.70
N PRO A 326 7.51 14.64 10.94
CA PRO A 326 6.10 14.96 11.17
C PRO A 326 5.16 14.63 10.00
N HIS A 327 5.69 14.26 8.83
CA HIS A 327 4.94 13.83 7.65
C HIS A 327 5.03 12.32 7.37
N VAL A 328 5.61 11.55 8.30
CA VAL A 328 5.79 10.10 8.21
C VAL A 328 4.79 9.41 9.15
N ASP A 329 4.27 8.25 8.73
CA ASP A 329 3.37 7.43 9.56
C ASP A 329 4.11 6.25 10.22
N VAL A 330 5.10 5.67 9.54
CA VAL A 330 5.88 4.51 10.01
C VAL A 330 7.37 4.82 9.90
N LEU A 331 8.08 4.81 11.03
CA LEU A 331 9.51 5.12 11.06
C LEU A 331 10.35 3.90 11.43
N VAL A 332 11.39 3.65 10.66
CA VAL A 332 12.41 2.61 10.94
C VAL A 332 13.72 3.31 11.31
N ALA A 333 14.34 2.88 12.40
CA ALA A 333 15.65 3.37 12.81
C ALA A 333 16.45 2.28 13.54
N ASN A 334 17.69 2.59 13.90
CA ASN A 334 18.37 1.94 15.01
C ASN A 334 18.41 2.92 16.20
N GLU A 335 18.80 2.44 17.39
CA GLU A 335 18.84 3.27 18.60
C GLU A 335 19.73 4.52 18.43
N GLU A 336 20.92 4.35 17.83
CA GLU A 336 21.87 5.44 17.66
C GLU A 336 21.28 6.55 16.78
N HIS A 337 20.67 6.20 15.66
CA HIS A 337 20.07 7.15 14.73
C HIS A 337 18.84 7.83 15.34
N ALA A 338 17.99 7.08 16.05
CA ALA A 338 16.85 7.65 16.77
C ALA A 338 17.32 8.72 17.77
N ARG A 339 18.40 8.46 18.50
CA ARG A 339 18.98 9.42 19.46
C ARG A 339 19.68 10.58 18.77
N GLN A 340 20.63 10.31 17.89
CA GLN A 340 21.48 11.33 17.29
C GLN A 340 20.73 12.24 16.31
N ILE A 341 19.85 11.67 15.50
CA ILE A 341 19.19 12.38 14.40
C ILE A 341 17.82 12.90 14.83
N LEU A 342 17.05 12.11 15.58
CA LEU A 342 15.67 12.46 15.93
C LEU A 342 15.49 12.92 17.38
N GLY A 343 16.55 12.92 18.19
CA GLY A 343 16.52 13.43 19.57
C GLY A 343 15.89 12.49 20.59
N ALA A 344 15.70 11.21 20.22
CA ALA A 344 15.16 10.22 21.14
C ALA A 344 16.06 10.00 22.37
N PRO A 345 15.50 9.61 23.53
CA PRO A 345 16.31 9.15 24.65
C PRO A 345 17.08 7.88 24.28
N GLN A 346 18.07 7.51 25.09
CA GLN A 346 18.70 6.20 25.00
C GLN A 346 17.73 5.08 25.44
N ALA A 347 17.99 3.85 25.00
CA ALA A 347 17.25 2.69 25.48
C ALA A 347 17.49 2.46 26.98
N SER A 348 16.54 1.82 27.67
CA SER A 348 16.54 1.68 29.13
C SER A 348 17.80 0.96 29.63
N PRO A 349 18.67 1.63 30.41
CA PRO A 349 19.89 1.00 30.92
C PRO A 349 19.61 -0.09 31.97
N GLU A 350 18.41 -0.08 32.57
CA GLU A 350 17.99 -1.06 33.60
C GLU A 350 17.71 -2.45 33.02
N LEU A 351 17.54 -2.56 31.70
CA LEU A 351 17.29 -3.82 30.99
C LEU A 351 18.54 -4.19 30.18
N PRO A 352 19.51 -4.92 30.75
CA PRO A 352 20.83 -5.13 30.12
C PRO A 352 20.78 -6.01 28.86
N ASP A 353 19.74 -6.85 28.71
CA ASP A 353 19.55 -7.63 27.50
C ASP A 353 19.13 -6.71 26.35
N VAL A 354 20.02 -6.55 25.37
CA VAL A 354 19.79 -5.73 24.18
C VAL A 354 18.72 -6.31 23.26
N PHE A 355 18.28 -7.56 23.46
CA PHE A 355 17.20 -8.18 22.69
C PHE A 355 15.84 -8.10 23.41
N ASP A 356 15.78 -7.57 24.63
CA ASP A 356 14.52 -7.33 25.32
C ASP A 356 13.78 -6.14 24.69
N PRO A 357 12.58 -6.32 24.09
CA PRO A 357 11.87 -5.23 23.44
C PRO A 357 11.54 -4.09 24.40
N ARG A 358 11.31 -4.36 25.69
CA ARG A 358 10.98 -3.36 26.71
C ARG A 358 12.11 -2.33 26.89
N ARG A 359 13.35 -2.72 26.57
CA ARG A 359 14.52 -1.82 26.59
C ARG A 359 14.29 -0.61 25.69
N TYR A 360 13.60 -0.78 24.56
CA TYR A 360 13.42 0.26 23.55
C TYR A 360 12.13 1.08 23.71
N GLY A 361 11.27 0.75 24.68
CA GLY A 361 10.02 1.46 24.94
C GLY A 361 10.17 2.99 25.08
N PRO A 362 11.15 3.52 25.85
CA PRO A 362 11.36 4.96 25.93
C PRO A 362 11.69 5.61 24.57
N VAL A 363 12.41 4.89 23.71
CA VAL A 363 12.81 5.37 22.37
C VAL A 363 11.59 5.45 21.47
N THR A 364 10.82 4.35 21.34
CA THR A 364 9.68 4.28 20.43
C THR A 364 8.54 5.21 20.89
N GLN A 365 8.25 5.28 22.19
CA GLN A 365 7.24 6.18 22.74
C GLN A 365 7.59 7.65 22.54
N TYR A 366 8.88 8.00 22.60
CA TYR A 366 9.32 9.36 22.26
C TYR A 366 9.06 9.65 20.79
N LEU A 367 9.54 8.79 19.88
CA LEU A 367 9.41 8.99 18.43
C LEU A 367 7.94 9.13 18.02
N ARG A 368 7.09 8.25 18.52
CA ARG A 368 5.66 8.25 18.20
C ARG A 368 4.94 9.50 18.70
N ARG A 369 5.23 9.95 19.92
CA ARG A 369 4.63 11.19 20.46
C ARG A 369 5.18 12.45 19.80
N GLN A 370 6.49 12.51 19.56
CA GLN A 370 7.15 13.69 19.01
C GLN A 370 6.73 13.97 17.56
N PHE A 371 6.50 12.92 16.77
CA PHE A 371 6.22 13.03 15.33
C PHE A 371 4.84 12.51 14.91
N ASP A 372 3.97 12.18 15.87
CA ASP A 372 2.62 11.62 15.64
C ASP A 372 2.63 10.37 14.75
N LEU A 373 3.59 9.48 15.00
CA LEU A 373 3.77 8.27 14.19
C LEU A 373 2.74 7.21 14.59
N ARG A 374 2.17 6.53 13.58
CA ARG A 374 1.36 5.32 13.78
C ARG A 374 2.22 4.21 14.37
N ALA A 375 3.40 3.97 13.79
CA ALA A 375 4.31 2.94 14.26
C ALA A 375 5.79 3.36 14.20
N ALA A 376 6.59 2.79 15.09
CA ALA A 376 8.04 2.95 15.10
C ALA A 376 8.73 1.59 15.28
N ALA A 377 9.69 1.28 14.41
CA ALA A 377 10.48 0.07 14.47
C ALA A 377 11.95 0.37 14.75
N ILE A 378 12.55 -0.37 15.69
CA ILE A 378 13.98 -0.28 16.01
C ILE A 378 14.66 -1.57 15.61
N THR A 379 15.63 -1.49 14.69
CA THR A 379 16.49 -2.61 14.32
C THR A 379 17.65 -2.72 15.29
N ILE A 380 17.97 -3.95 15.68
CA ILE A 380 19.02 -4.29 16.64
C ILE A 380 20.04 -5.14 15.90
N ARG A 381 21.31 -4.76 15.99
CA ARG A 381 22.42 -5.52 15.42
C ARG A 381 23.57 -5.55 16.40
N THR A 382 24.07 -6.74 16.67
CA THR A 382 25.31 -6.97 17.40
C THR A 382 26.27 -7.85 16.57
N GLY A 383 27.53 -7.92 16.99
CA GLY A 383 28.58 -8.71 16.36
C GLY A 383 29.88 -7.90 16.22
N ASP A 384 31.00 -8.55 16.52
CA ASP A 384 32.33 -7.93 16.57
C ASP A 384 33.15 -8.14 15.28
N THR A 385 32.64 -8.96 14.37
CA THR A 385 33.34 -9.33 13.12
C THR A 385 32.41 -9.22 11.91
N SER A 386 32.99 -9.32 10.72
CA SER A 386 32.21 -9.43 9.47
C SER A 386 31.60 -10.81 9.28
N ASP A 387 32.09 -11.83 9.99
CA ASP A 387 31.71 -13.23 9.79
C ASP A 387 30.54 -13.65 10.66
N GLU A 388 30.23 -12.90 11.71
CA GLU A 388 29.15 -13.20 12.66
C GLU A 388 28.38 -11.93 13.03
N THR A 389 27.05 -12.01 12.97
CA THR A 389 26.16 -10.92 13.38
C THR A 389 24.89 -11.49 13.98
N THR A 390 24.40 -10.88 15.05
CA THR A 390 23.06 -11.19 15.56
C THR A 390 22.14 -10.03 15.25
N ILE A 391 20.97 -10.33 14.68
CA ILE A 391 19.96 -9.31 14.39
C ILE A 391 18.65 -9.62 15.09
N ALA A 392 17.96 -8.57 15.52
CA ALA A 392 16.58 -8.61 16.02
C ALA A 392 15.92 -7.26 15.70
N ALA A 393 14.64 -7.11 16.03
CA ALA A 393 13.97 -5.83 15.92
C ALA A 393 12.82 -5.71 16.92
N VAL A 394 12.40 -4.48 17.15
CA VAL A 394 11.28 -4.10 18.01
C VAL A 394 10.30 -3.27 17.20
N LEU A 395 9.01 -3.46 17.43
CA LEU A 395 7.92 -2.68 16.85
C LEU A 395 7.02 -2.15 17.96
N ASP A 396 6.71 -0.86 17.89
CA ASP A 396 5.67 -0.18 18.67
C ASP A 396 4.65 0.38 17.69
N ASP A 397 3.42 -0.14 17.71
CA ASP A 397 2.36 0.19 16.75
C ASP A 397 1.26 1.11 17.32
N GLY A 398 1.39 1.55 18.57
CA GLY A 398 0.31 2.26 19.27
C GLY A 398 -0.46 1.49 20.29
N GLN A 399 -0.47 0.18 20.16
CA GLN A 399 -1.25 -0.70 21.01
C GLN A 399 -0.31 -1.58 21.83
N GLU A 400 0.77 -2.04 21.21
CA GLU A 400 1.69 -3.00 21.78
C GLU A 400 3.14 -2.73 21.38
N LEU A 401 4.05 -3.14 22.26
CA LEU A 401 5.50 -3.11 22.06
C LEU A 401 5.99 -4.56 22.02
N VAL A 402 6.42 -5.01 20.84
CA VAL A 402 6.79 -6.40 20.57
C VAL A 402 8.19 -6.51 20.01
N GLY A 403 8.84 -7.64 20.25
CA GLY A 403 10.19 -7.96 19.75
C GLY A 403 10.16 -9.18 18.86
N SER A 404 11.01 -9.19 17.84
CA SER A 404 11.28 -10.41 17.08
C SER A 404 12.18 -11.35 17.84
N ARG A 405 12.31 -12.59 17.36
CA ARG A 405 13.46 -13.41 17.75
C ARG A 405 14.80 -12.78 17.33
N ALA A 406 15.85 -13.14 18.06
CA ALA A 406 17.23 -12.86 17.70
C ALA A 406 17.77 -13.97 16.77
N TYR A 407 18.33 -13.58 15.63
CA TYR A 407 18.96 -14.48 14.66
C TYR A 407 20.47 -14.31 14.69
N ALA A 408 21.20 -15.34 15.14
CA ALA A 408 22.64 -15.41 14.97
C ALA A 408 22.97 -15.90 13.55
N ILE A 409 23.71 -15.09 12.79
CA ILE A 409 23.91 -15.27 11.35
C ILE A 409 25.39 -15.23 11.02
N ARG A 410 25.80 -16.09 10.08
CA ARG A 410 27.06 -15.97 9.35
C ARG A 410 26.77 -15.41 7.95
N PRO A 411 26.95 -14.10 7.72
CA PRO A 411 26.44 -13.46 6.52
C PRO A 411 27.31 -13.81 5.31
N LEU A 412 26.67 -14.21 4.22
CA LEU A 412 27.27 -14.27 2.90
C LEU A 412 27.41 -12.88 2.29
N ASP A 413 26.36 -12.07 2.41
CA ASP A 413 26.36 -10.64 2.06
C ASP A 413 25.32 -9.90 2.90
N ARG A 414 25.77 -8.90 3.66
CA ARG A 414 24.92 -8.13 4.57
C ARG A 414 24.21 -6.94 3.93
N VAL A 415 24.63 -6.52 2.73
CA VAL A 415 24.02 -5.39 2.03
C VAL A 415 22.58 -5.76 1.69
N GLY A 416 21.66 -4.79 1.82
CA GLY A 416 20.22 -5.01 1.60
C GLY A 416 19.46 -5.61 2.78
N GLY A 417 20.13 -6.01 3.87
CA GLY A 417 19.45 -6.61 5.03
C GLY A 417 18.41 -5.69 5.70
N GLY A 418 18.71 -4.38 5.78
CA GLY A 418 17.75 -3.38 6.29
C GLY A 418 16.61 -3.11 5.32
N ASP A 419 16.89 -3.12 4.02
CA ASP A 419 15.86 -2.91 3.00
C ASP A 419 14.88 -4.10 2.95
N ALA A 420 15.39 -5.33 3.13
CA ALA A 420 14.57 -6.53 3.27
C ALA A 420 13.67 -6.47 4.53
N PHE A 421 14.20 -5.93 5.63
CA PHE A 421 13.41 -5.66 6.84
C PHE A 421 12.28 -4.67 6.52
N SER A 422 12.59 -3.52 5.93
CA SER A 422 11.61 -2.48 5.59
C SER A 422 10.54 -3.00 4.61
N GLY A 423 10.92 -3.76 3.59
CA GLY A 423 9.96 -4.36 2.64
C GLY A 423 8.99 -5.33 3.31
N ALA A 424 9.49 -6.21 4.19
CA ALA A 424 8.64 -7.16 4.91
C ALA A 424 7.79 -6.51 6.01
N LEU A 425 8.29 -5.45 6.65
CA LEU A 425 7.52 -4.62 7.59
C LEU A 425 6.34 -3.96 6.87
N ILE A 426 6.59 -3.31 5.73
CA ILE A 426 5.55 -2.68 4.89
C ILE A 426 4.51 -3.73 4.47
N TYR A 427 4.97 -4.91 4.02
CA TYR A 427 4.06 -5.99 3.64
C TYR A 427 3.12 -6.39 4.78
N GLY A 428 3.65 -6.68 5.98
CA GLY A 428 2.82 -7.10 7.11
C GLY A 428 1.81 -6.04 7.56
N LEU A 429 2.21 -4.76 7.55
CA LEU A 429 1.31 -3.65 7.85
C LEU A 429 0.20 -3.48 6.80
N LEU A 430 0.51 -3.68 5.50
CA LEU A 430 -0.49 -3.68 4.43
C LEU A 430 -1.48 -4.85 4.57
N GLN A 431 -1.01 -6.01 5.04
CA GLN A 431 -1.87 -7.17 5.30
C GLN A 431 -2.69 -7.06 6.61
N LYS A 432 -2.49 -5.99 7.40
CA LYS A 432 -3.17 -5.76 8.69
C LYS A 432 -2.98 -6.91 9.68
N GLU A 433 -1.77 -7.46 9.70
CA GLU A 433 -1.39 -8.49 10.65
C GLU A 433 -1.17 -7.93 12.04
N THR A 434 -1.03 -8.83 13.03
CA THR A 434 -0.67 -8.42 14.39
C THR A 434 0.76 -7.89 14.44
N ALA A 435 1.05 -6.99 15.39
CA ALA A 435 2.39 -6.42 15.54
C ALA A 435 3.48 -7.50 15.63
N GLN A 436 3.21 -8.59 16.37
CA GLN A 436 4.13 -9.71 16.51
C GLN A 436 4.42 -10.41 15.16
N GLN A 437 3.39 -10.68 14.35
CA GLN A 437 3.56 -11.28 13.03
C GLN A 437 4.39 -10.38 12.11
N VAL A 438 4.12 -9.07 12.13
CA VAL A 438 4.85 -8.08 11.33
C VAL A 438 6.35 -8.07 11.69
N ILE A 439 6.69 -7.98 12.98
CA ILE A 439 8.08 -7.86 13.40
C ILE A 439 8.88 -9.15 13.21
N ASP A 440 8.26 -10.32 13.43
CA ASP A 440 8.88 -11.61 13.18
C ASP A 440 9.17 -11.84 11.70
N ARG A 441 8.22 -11.48 10.81
CA ARG A 441 8.43 -11.53 9.37
C ARG A 441 9.55 -10.60 8.93
N ALA A 442 9.55 -9.36 9.41
CA ALA A 442 10.54 -8.37 9.03
C ALA A 442 11.97 -8.82 9.43
N ALA A 443 12.13 -9.33 10.65
CA ALA A 443 13.41 -9.87 11.11
C ALA A 443 13.83 -11.14 10.34
N ALA A 444 12.89 -12.05 10.04
CA ALA A 444 13.15 -13.26 9.25
C ALA A 444 13.60 -12.93 7.81
N ALA A 445 12.94 -11.96 7.15
CA ALA A 445 13.32 -11.51 5.81
C ALA A 445 14.73 -10.88 5.80
N SER A 446 15.02 -10.06 6.81
CA SER A 446 16.37 -9.53 7.02
C SER A 446 17.39 -10.65 7.21
N CYS A 447 17.07 -11.66 8.02
CA CYS A 447 17.94 -12.81 8.25
C CYS A 447 18.25 -13.56 6.95
N LEU A 448 17.22 -13.93 6.18
CA LEU A 448 17.39 -14.64 4.92
C LEU A 448 18.16 -13.83 3.87
N LYS A 449 18.00 -12.51 3.86
CA LYS A 449 18.78 -11.65 2.95
C LYS A 449 20.29 -11.79 3.17
N HIS A 450 20.75 -12.02 4.40
CA HIS A 450 22.17 -12.20 4.68
C HIS A 450 22.74 -13.50 4.09
N ALA A 451 21.90 -14.47 3.71
CA ALA A 451 22.29 -15.72 3.06
C ALA A 451 22.34 -15.62 1.51
N VAL A 452 22.06 -14.44 0.93
CA VAL A 452 21.96 -14.22 -0.51
C VAL A 452 22.95 -13.12 -0.94
N ARG A 453 23.78 -13.41 -1.96
CA ARG A 453 24.70 -12.42 -2.56
C ARG A 453 23.94 -11.32 -3.30
N GLY A 454 24.50 -10.11 -3.28
CA GLY A 454 23.91 -8.93 -3.91
C GLY A 454 22.88 -8.27 -3.01
N ASP A 455 22.30 -7.16 -3.46
CA ASP A 455 21.51 -6.28 -2.59
C ASP A 455 20.04 -6.71 -2.45
N PHE A 456 19.50 -7.47 -3.42
CA PHE A 456 18.10 -7.89 -3.41
C PHE A 456 17.86 -9.11 -2.52
N CYS A 457 16.73 -9.10 -1.80
CA CYS A 457 16.27 -10.29 -1.11
C CYS A 457 15.47 -11.18 -2.07
N HIS A 458 15.93 -12.41 -2.26
CA HIS A 458 15.29 -13.40 -3.13
C HIS A 458 14.47 -14.46 -2.36
N ALA A 459 14.24 -14.25 -1.06
CA ALA A 459 13.38 -15.14 -0.27
C ALA A 459 11.92 -15.06 -0.75
N SER A 460 11.25 -16.20 -0.85
CA SER A 460 9.79 -16.25 -1.04
C SER A 460 9.06 -15.88 0.24
N LEU A 461 7.77 -15.55 0.13
CA LEU A 461 6.94 -15.29 1.32
C LEU A 461 6.91 -16.53 2.23
N GLU A 462 6.77 -17.72 1.66
CA GLU A 462 6.76 -18.99 2.38
C GLU A 462 8.06 -19.26 3.15
N GLU A 463 9.23 -18.97 2.55
CA GLU A 463 10.52 -19.12 3.21
C GLU A 463 10.62 -18.20 4.44
N VAL A 464 10.18 -16.95 4.30
CA VAL A 464 10.19 -15.97 5.39
C VAL A 464 9.21 -16.39 6.49
N GLU A 465 7.99 -16.78 6.15
CA GLU A 465 6.97 -17.19 7.10
C GLU A 465 7.34 -18.47 7.85
N SER A 466 7.93 -19.44 7.14
CA SER A 466 8.45 -20.64 7.77
C SER A 466 9.59 -20.32 8.73
N LEU A 467 10.54 -19.47 8.36
CA LEU A 467 11.60 -19.07 9.28
C LEU A 467 11.03 -18.32 10.49
N ALA A 468 10.11 -17.38 10.29
CA ALA A 468 9.49 -16.60 11.36
C ALA A 468 8.77 -17.50 12.37
N ARG A 469 7.92 -18.42 11.89
CA ARG A 469 7.12 -19.32 12.73
C ARG A 469 7.95 -20.43 13.36
N ASP A 470 8.73 -21.15 12.56
CA ASP A 470 9.30 -22.45 12.93
C ASP A 470 10.71 -22.33 13.52
N GLY A 471 11.43 -21.23 13.24
CA GLY A 471 12.84 -21.10 13.62
C GLY A 471 13.82 -21.51 12.54
N PRO A 472 15.13 -21.40 12.83
CA PRO A 472 16.17 -21.82 11.90
C PRO A 472 16.02 -23.30 11.51
N ASP A 473 15.90 -23.58 10.22
CA ASP A 473 15.84 -24.95 9.68
C ASP A 473 16.69 -25.05 8.40
N GLY A 474 17.83 -25.73 8.50
CA GLY A 474 18.77 -25.94 7.38
C GLY A 474 18.58 -27.27 6.63
N ARG A 475 17.49 -28.00 6.88
CA ARG A 475 17.23 -29.29 6.21
C ARG A 475 16.87 -29.10 4.74
N VAL A 476 17.14 -30.13 3.93
CA VAL A 476 16.76 -30.17 2.51
C VAL A 476 15.24 -30.16 2.38
N ARG A 477 14.68 -29.15 1.72
CA ARG A 477 13.27 -29.05 1.34
C ARG A 477 13.09 -29.60 -0.10
N ARG A 478 11.98 -30.29 -0.37
CA ARG A 478 11.70 -30.95 -1.67
C ARG A 478 10.35 -30.53 -2.22
#